data_AF-A0A8T5AUW0-F1
#
_entry.id   AF-A0A8T5AUW0-F1
#
_cell.length_a   1.000
_cell.length_b   1.000
_cell.length_c   1.000
_cell.angle_alpha   90.00
_cell.angle_beta   90.00
_cell.angle_gamma   90.00
#
_symmetry.space_group_name_H-M   'P 1'
#
loop_
_entity.id
_entity.type
_entity.pdbx_description
1 polymer ?
#
loop_
_entity_poly.entity_id
_entity_poly.type
_entity_poly.pdbx_seq_one_letter_code
_entity_poly.pdbx_strand_id
1 'polypeptide(L)'
;MSSMIKLPEKIRRTLEKIVKEMTVKENVYGLGMFGSWSRGDSTSTSDVDLLILTKSSIPDECVERVVVNDIMVDLDFIPMQWVQGLLPPELDQKIFETQILYDRDWTLANVKMLMAKSYGSPERVEIRTDAHAVEADIHLSRATSALSKKDFLSAHLFASTAIENILKIPLEITLQPISNSRFIENAEIATEKLGLKEIFTNYMETLKLDMADRVLAEEKLKLFKALWDEMSHLVKQNAQTIERAHFKIKTSLRYYFNPVFMQGTVLRTTSIINAKNFAESVHYLNNVFLNMLENYAWLKSVVERQQVDYTTLIRSMENLEKTSPRNYQSIVKFLGLNDTDEAKVKKIIEKAKRDIVKLRREKKHLIKTHIKS
;
A
#
# COMPACT_ATOMS: atom_id res chain seq x y z
N MET A 1 24.01 -11.52 -12.96
CA MET A 1 23.34 -12.71 -12.41
C MET A 1 23.32 -12.56 -10.91
N SER A 2 22.16 -12.30 -10.31
CA SER A 2 22.01 -12.25 -8.85
C SER A 2 22.14 -13.67 -8.30
N SER A 3 22.97 -13.88 -7.28
CA SER A 3 23.02 -15.15 -6.56
C SER A 3 21.63 -15.48 -6.02
N MET A 4 21.12 -16.70 -6.27
CA MET A 4 19.88 -17.16 -5.61
C MET A 4 20.03 -16.97 -4.10
N ILE A 5 19.13 -16.17 -3.51
CA ILE A 5 19.04 -16.02 -2.07
C ILE A 5 18.73 -17.40 -1.49
N LYS A 6 19.56 -17.84 -0.55
CA LYS A 6 19.34 -19.14 0.11
C LYS A 6 18.15 -19.02 1.05
N LEU A 7 16.98 -19.44 0.56
CA LEU A 7 15.74 -19.41 1.33
C LEU A 7 15.79 -20.41 2.50
N PRO A 8 15.19 -20.08 3.67
CA PRO A 8 15.00 -21.04 4.74
C PRO A 8 14.24 -22.27 4.25
N GLU A 9 14.61 -23.44 4.77
CA GLU A 9 14.05 -24.74 4.36
C GLU A 9 12.52 -24.78 4.43
N LYS A 10 11.94 -24.16 5.47
CA LYS A 10 10.49 -24.06 5.65
C LYS A 10 9.82 -23.27 4.51
N ILE A 11 10.42 -22.14 4.10
CA ILE A 11 9.94 -21.30 2.99
C ILE A 11 10.06 -22.08 1.68
N ARG A 12 11.23 -22.71 1.42
CA ARG A 12 11.46 -23.53 0.23
C ARG A 12 10.39 -24.63 0.07
N ARG A 13 10.12 -25.39 1.13
CA ARG A 13 9.07 -26.43 1.13
C ARG A 13 7.67 -25.88 0.87
N THR A 14 7.35 -24.72 1.43
CA THR A 14 6.07 -24.04 1.17
C THR A 14 5.96 -23.63 -0.30
N LEU A 15 7.01 -23.03 -0.87
CA LEU A 15 7.05 -22.67 -2.28
C LEU A 15 6.90 -23.89 -3.18
N GLU A 16 7.63 -24.99 -2.91
CA GLU A 16 7.53 -26.23 -3.68
C GLU A 16 6.12 -26.82 -3.69
N LYS A 17 5.44 -26.80 -2.53
CA LYS A 17 4.05 -27.24 -2.42
C LYS A 17 3.13 -26.36 -3.27
N ILE A 18 3.22 -25.04 -3.14
CA ILE A 18 2.38 -24.10 -3.89
C ILE A 18 2.64 -24.20 -5.39
N VAL A 19 3.91 -24.23 -5.81
CA VAL A 19 4.29 -24.42 -7.22
C VAL A 19 3.64 -25.69 -7.77
N LYS A 20 3.80 -26.83 -7.07
CA LYS A 20 3.20 -28.10 -7.50
C LYS A 20 1.67 -27.99 -7.66
N GLU A 21 0.97 -27.39 -6.69
CA GLU A 21 -0.49 -27.20 -6.74
C GLU A 21 -0.94 -26.22 -7.84
N MET A 22 -0.15 -25.20 -8.15
CA MET A 22 -0.48 -24.19 -9.16
C MET A 22 -0.17 -24.65 -10.58
N THR A 23 0.91 -25.41 -10.79
CA THR A 23 1.35 -25.86 -12.12
C THR A 23 0.33 -26.74 -12.86
N VAL A 24 -0.50 -27.47 -12.12
CA VAL A 24 -1.56 -28.32 -12.69
C VAL A 24 -2.79 -27.53 -13.12
N LYS A 25 -2.91 -26.25 -12.74
CA LYS A 25 -4.03 -25.40 -13.12
C LYS A 25 -3.82 -24.89 -14.55
N GLU A 26 -4.82 -25.08 -15.41
CA GLU A 26 -4.72 -24.67 -16.82
C GLU A 26 -4.63 -23.14 -17.01
N ASN A 27 -5.17 -22.37 -16.06
CA ASN A 27 -5.19 -20.92 -16.12
C ASN A 27 -3.96 -20.24 -15.50
N VAL A 28 -3.01 -20.98 -14.92
CA VAL A 28 -1.76 -20.41 -14.37
C VAL A 28 -0.64 -20.54 -15.40
N TYR A 29 -0.04 -19.40 -15.76
CA TYR A 29 0.98 -19.29 -16.81
C TYR A 29 2.36 -18.94 -16.27
N GLY A 30 2.42 -18.27 -15.13
CA GLY A 30 3.67 -17.92 -14.47
C GLY A 30 3.47 -17.80 -12.97
N LEU A 31 4.52 -18.13 -12.23
CA LEU A 31 4.60 -18.00 -10.78
C LEU A 31 5.98 -17.51 -10.43
N GLY A 32 6.07 -16.48 -9.61
CA GLY A 32 7.34 -16.01 -9.09
C GLY A 32 7.21 -15.35 -7.72
N MET A 33 8.26 -15.44 -6.93
CA MET A 33 8.34 -14.82 -5.62
C MET A 33 8.90 -13.41 -5.74
N PHE A 34 8.19 -12.40 -5.25
CA PHE A 34 8.67 -11.01 -5.19
C PHE A 34 8.71 -10.53 -3.74
N GLY A 35 8.92 -9.23 -3.51
CA GLY A 35 8.85 -8.68 -2.17
C GLY A 35 10.07 -9.02 -1.32
N SER A 36 9.89 -9.03 0.01
CA SER A 36 11.03 -8.98 0.95
C SER A 36 11.98 -10.18 0.87
N TRP A 37 11.42 -11.38 0.68
CA TRP A 37 12.20 -12.61 0.49
C TRP A 37 13.00 -12.60 -0.82
N SER A 38 12.48 -11.95 -1.86
CA SER A 38 13.16 -11.84 -3.15
C SER A 38 14.30 -10.83 -3.16
N ARG A 39 14.21 -9.79 -2.31
CA ARG A 39 15.25 -8.77 -2.10
C ARG A 39 16.30 -9.16 -1.07
N GLY A 40 15.98 -10.10 -0.17
CA GLY A 40 16.88 -10.52 0.92
C GLY A 40 16.78 -9.64 2.16
N ASP A 41 15.71 -8.86 2.28
CA ASP A 41 15.45 -7.95 3.40
C ASP A 41 14.28 -8.43 4.30
N SER A 42 13.84 -9.68 4.09
CA SER A 42 12.81 -10.36 4.88
C SER A 42 13.20 -10.55 6.35
N THR A 43 12.21 -10.49 7.25
CA THR A 43 12.36 -10.90 8.65
C THR A 43 11.60 -12.21 8.90
N SER A 44 11.74 -12.80 10.09
CA SER A 44 11.00 -14.02 10.46
C SER A 44 9.48 -13.83 10.51
N THR A 45 9.00 -12.59 10.50
CA THR A 45 7.57 -12.24 10.47
C THR A 45 7.11 -11.76 9.09
N SER A 46 7.98 -11.79 8.08
CA SER A 46 7.60 -11.48 6.70
C SER A 46 6.73 -12.59 6.13
N ASP A 47 5.62 -12.19 5.52
CA ASP A 47 4.87 -12.98 4.55
C ASP A 47 5.69 -13.25 3.29
N VAL A 48 5.24 -14.25 2.52
CA VAL A 48 5.79 -14.59 1.21
C VAL A 48 4.87 -14.02 0.14
N ASP A 49 5.40 -13.15 -0.70
CA ASP A 49 4.65 -12.56 -1.82
C ASP A 49 4.88 -13.37 -3.10
N LEU A 50 3.80 -13.89 -3.68
CA LEU A 50 3.83 -14.67 -4.93
C LEU A 50 3.02 -13.98 -6.01
N LEU A 51 3.70 -13.58 -7.08
CA LEU A 51 3.08 -13.08 -8.30
C LEU A 51 2.63 -14.28 -9.15
N ILE A 52 1.35 -14.31 -9.47
CA ILE A 52 0.68 -15.36 -10.23
C ILE A 52 0.15 -14.76 -11.51
N LEU A 53 0.79 -15.10 -12.62
CA LEU A 53 0.33 -14.74 -13.94
C LEU A 53 -0.79 -15.68 -14.36
N THR A 54 -2.00 -15.15 -14.54
CA THR A 54 -3.17 -15.95 -14.90
C THR A 54 -3.82 -15.53 -16.21
N LYS A 55 -4.25 -16.51 -17.00
CA LYS A 55 -5.08 -16.31 -18.21
C LYS A 55 -6.57 -16.13 -17.87
N SER A 56 -6.95 -16.25 -16.60
CA SER A 56 -8.31 -15.98 -16.15
C SER A 56 -8.75 -14.57 -16.55
N SER A 57 -10.04 -14.43 -16.87
CA SER A 57 -10.67 -13.14 -17.21
C SER A 57 -10.92 -12.27 -15.98
N ILE A 58 -9.95 -12.20 -15.06
CA ILE A 58 -10.03 -11.22 -13.97
C ILE A 58 -9.80 -9.83 -14.57
N PRO A 59 -10.64 -8.84 -14.22
CA PRO A 59 -10.56 -7.51 -14.83
C PRO A 59 -9.39 -6.67 -14.30
N ASP A 60 -8.81 -7.07 -13.17
CA ASP A 60 -7.85 -6.29 -12.39
C ASP A 60 -6.97 -7.23 -11.53
N GLU A 61 -5.90 -6.69 -10.93
CA GLU A 61 -5.07 -7.37 -9.94
C GLU A 61 -5.89 -7.77 -8.69
N CYS A 62 -5.57 -8.92 -8.09
CA CYS A 62 -6.23 -9.41 -6.88
C CYS A 62 -5.27 -10.17 -5.98
N VAL A 63 -5.23 -9.81 -4.69
CA VAL A 63 -4.41 -10.51 -3.70
C VAL A 63 -5.28 -11.39 -2.81
N GLU A 64 -4.87 -12.66 -2.65
CA GLU A 64 -5.45 -13.59 -1.68
C GLU A 64 -4.40 -14.01 -0.65
N ARG A 65 -4.72 -13.90 0.64
CA ARG A 65 -3.83 -14.34 1.71
C ARG A 65 -4.20 -15.73 2.23
N VAL A 66 -3.23 -16.64 2.23
CA VAL A 66 -3.39 -18.02 2.71
C VAL A 66 -2.30 -18.39 3.72
N VAL A 67 -2.52 -19.50 4.45
CA VAL A 67 -1.48 -20.11 5.29
C VAL A 67 -1.11 -21.47 4.72
N VAL A 68 0.18 -21.67 4.43
CA VAL A 68 0.72 -22.94 3.92
C VAL A 68 1.95 -23.32 4.74
N ASN A 69 1.88 -24.48 5.42
CA ASN A 69 2.90 -24.94 6.37
C ASN A 69 3.24 -23.87 7.43
N ASP A 70 2.21 -23.25 8.03
CA ASP A 70 2.34 -22.17 9.03
C ASP A 70 3.15 -20.96 8.54
N ILE A 71 3.14 -20.69 7.23
CA ILE A 71 3.69 -19.48 6.61
C ILE A 71 2.54 -18.74 5.94
N MET A 72 2.47 -17.43 6.17
CA MET A 72 1.54 -16.55 5.48
C MET A 72 2.06 -16.27 4.07
N VAL A 73 1.19 -16.45 3.09
CA VAL A 73 1.52 -16.25 1.68
C VAL A 73 0.46 -15.38 1.04
N ASP A 74 0.91 -14.31 0.38
CA ASP A 74 0.09 -13.48 -0.49
C ASP A 74 0.20 -13.99 -1.92
N LEU A 75 -0.94 -14.41 -2.45
CA LEU A 75 -1.11 -14.86 -3.82
C LEU A 75 -1.65 -13.67 -4.62
N ASP A 76 -0.75 -12.99 -5.31
CA ASP A 76 -1.02 -11.80 -6.10
C ASP A 76 -1.30 -12.19 -7.56
N PHE A 77 -2.58 -12.26 -7.92
CA PHE A 77 -3.03 -12.66 -9.24
C PHE A 77 -3.07 -11.46 -10.18
N ILE A 78 -2.26 -11.52 -11.24
CA ILE A 78 -2.23 -10.51 -12.31
C ILE A 78 -2.78 -11.10 -13.62
N PRO A 79 -3.65 -10.36 -14.34
CA PRO A 79 -4.16 -10.81 -15.62
C PRO A 79 -3.05 -10.81 -16.68
N MET A 80 -2.98 -11.88 -17.47
CA MET A 80 -1.95 -12.04 -18.50
C MET A 80 -1.99 -10.94 -19.56
N GLN A 81 -3.15 -10.34 -19.81
CA GLN A 81 -3.27 -9.24 -20.76
C GLN A 81 -2.44 -8.01 -20.34
N TRP A 82 -2.21 -7.79 -19.05
CA TRP A 82 -1.42 -6.65 -18.57
C TRP A 82 0.06 -6.77 -18.93
N VAL A 83 0.61 -7.99 -18.89
CA VAL A 83 2.03 -8.21 -19.19
C VAL A 83 2.31 -8.40 -20.68
N GLN A 84 1.29 -8.80 -21.46
CA GLN A 84 1.37 -8.90 -22.92
C GLN A 84 1.07 -7.57 -23.62
N GLY A 85 0.33 -6.67 -22.97
CA GLY A 85 -0.03 -5.35 -23.47
C GLY A 85 0.86 -4.24 -22.89
N LEU A 86 0.23 -3.09 -22.61
CA LEU A 86 0.89 -1.99 -21.93
C LEU A 86 1.06 -2.34 -20.44
N LEU A 87 2.29 -2.59 -20.03
CA LEU A 87 2.60 -2.95 -18.65
C LEU A 87 2.33 -1.76 -17.71
N PRO A 88 1.42 -1.92 -16.72
CA PRO A 88 1.15 -0.85 -15.75
C PRO A 88 2.37 -0.56 -14.86
N PRO A 89 2.64 0.72 -14.53
CA PRO A 89 3.80 1.09 -13.72
C PRO A 89 3.81 0.45 -12.32
N GLU A 90 2.65 0.17 -11.74
CA GLU A 90 2.49 -0.49 -10.43
C GLU A 90 3.05 -1.92 -10.39
N LEU A 91 3.19 -2.59 -11.54
CA LEU A 91 3.77 -3.93 -11.62
C LEU A 91 5.30 -3.94 -11.74
N ASP A 92 5.93 -2.80 -12.03
CA ASP A 92 7.35 -2.71 -12.36
C ASP A 92 8.24 -3.31 -11.27
N GLN A 93 8.05 -2.85 -10.03
CA GLN A 93 8.87 -3.29 -8.91
C GLN A 93 8.65 -4.79 -8.65
N LYS A 94 7.39 -5.25 -8.69
CA LYS A 94 7.06 -6.67 -8.49
C LYS A 94 7.77 -7.54 -9.53
N ILE A 95 7.66 -7.19 -10.80
CA ILE A 95 8.28 -7.93 -11.92
C ILE A 95 9.81 -7.86 -11.85
N PHE A 96 10.37 -6.68 -11.57
CA PHE A 96 11.82 -6.48 -11.44
C PHE A 96 12.43 -7.38 -10.36
N GLU A 97 11.78 -7.45 -9.20
CA GLU A 97 12.20 -8.24 -8.05
C GLU A 97 11.92 -9.75 -8.21
N THR A 98 10.92 -10.11 -9.02
CA THR A 98 10.37 -11.47 -9.09
C THR A 98 11.44 -12.54 -9.35
N GLN A 99 11.62 -13.48 -8.44
CA GLN A 99 12.34 -14.74 -8.66
C GLN A 99 11.37 -15.78 -9.25
N ILE A 100 11.56 -16.14 -10.52
CA ILE A 100 10.65 -17.03 -11.25
C ILE A 100 10.77 -18.45 -10.67
N LEU A 101 9.63 -19.02 -10.31
CA LEU A 101 9.49 -20.37 -9.76
C LEU A 101 8.87 -21.33 -10.79
N TYR A 102 7.99 -20.81 -11.65
CA TYR A 102 7.38 -21.55 -12.75
C TYR A 102 7.03 -20.57 -13.88
N ASP A 103 7.22 -21.01 -15.12
CA ASP A 103 6.84 -20.26 -16.31
C ASP A 103 6.48 -21.24 -17.42
N ARG A 104 5.21 -21.23 -17.84
CA ARG A 104 4.67 -22.22 -18.77
C ARG A 104 5.11 -21.95 -20.21
N ASP A 105 5.15 -20.68 -20.60
CA ASP A 105 5.34 -20.26 -21.98
C ASP A 105 6.39 -19.14 -22.14
N TRP A 106 7.21 -18.93 -21.11
CA TRP A 106 8.26 -17.91 -21.05
C TRP A 106 7.74 -16.47 -20.97
N THR A 107 6.42 -16.25 -20.81
CA THR A 107 5.86 -14.90 -20.72
C THR A 107 6.44 -14.14 -19.53
N LEU A 108 6.51 -14.77 -18.36
CA LEU A 108 7.01 -14.10 -17.15
C LEU A 108 8.52 -13.81 -17.25
N ALA A 109 9.29 -14.74 -17.80
CA ALA A 109 10.72 -14.59 -18.05
C ALA A 109 11.04 -13.47 -19.03
N ASN A 110 10.27 -13.37 -20.14
CA ASN A 110 10.44 -12.33 -21.14
C ASN A 110 10.15 -10.94 -20.56
N VAL A 111 9.05 -10.80 -19.82
CA VAL A 111 8.65 -9.54 -19.21
C VAL A 111 9.60 -9.14 -18.09
N LYS A 112 10.08 -10.10 -17.27
CA LYS A 112 11.14 -9.85 -16.29
C LYS A 112 12.43 -9.38 -16.95
N MET A 113 12.84 -10.01 -18.07
CA MET A 113 14.06 -9.61 -18.79
C MET A 113 13.94 -8.20 -19.37
N LEU A 114 12.75 -7.83 -19.89
CA LEU A 114 12.48 -6.46 -20.31
C LEU A 114 12.61 -5.50 -19.12
N MET A 115 11.94 -5.79 -18.01
CA MET A 115 11.96 -4.96 -16.81
C MET A 115 13.37 -4.84 -16.21
N ALA A 116 14.18 -5.90 -16.22
CA ALA A 116 15.55 -5.83 -15.76
C ALA A 116 16.42 -4.84 -16.56
N LYS A 117 16.07 -4.58 -17.83
CA LYS A 117 16.75 -3.61 -18.70
C LYS A 117 16.19 -2.20 -18.56
N SER A 118 14.88 -2.06 -18.31
CA SER A 118 14.19 -0.77 -18.35
C SER A 118 13.79 -0.22 -16.98
N TYR A 119 13.80 -1.00 -15.90
CA TYR A 119 13.30 -0.59 -14.58
C TYR A 119 13.92 0.71 -14.09
N GLY A 120 15.24 0.82 -14.25
CA GLY A 120 16.02 2.01 -13.94
C GLY A 120 16.31 2.90 -15.15
N SER A 121 15.60 2.78 -16.27
CA SER A 121 15.78 3.72 -17.38
C SER A 121 15.10 5.06 -17.08
N PRO A 122 15.61 6.19 -17.61
CA PRO A 122 14.99 7.50 -17.41
C PRO A 122 13.52 7.52 -17.81
N GLU A 123 13.15 6.86 -18.92
CA GLU A 123 11.79 6.83 -19.44
C GLU A 123 10.85 6.06 -18.52
N ARG A 124 11.25 4.89 -18.01
CA ARG A 124 10.38 4.10 -17.13
C ARG A 124 10.26 4.74 -15.75
N VAL A 125 11.33 5.32 -15.22
CA VAL A 125 11.29 6.13 -13.99
C VAL A 125 10.40 7.36 -14.19
N GLU A 126 10.44 8.04 -15.34
CA GLU A 126 9.55 9.16 -15.64
C GLU A 126 8.08 8.73 -15.60
N ILE A 127 7.72 7.60 -16.20
CA ILE A 127 6.37 7.03 -16.17
C ILE A 127 5.90 6.76 -14.73
N ARG A 128 6.71 6.06 -13.92
CA ARG A 128 6.33 5.75 -12.52
C ARG A 128 6.19 7.01 -11.67
N THR A 129 7.12 7.95 -11.83
CA THR A 129 7.07 9.22 -11.09
C THR A 129 5.90 10.10 -11.53
N ASP A 130 5.46 10.04 -12.79
CA ASP A 130 4.23 10.71 -13.24
C ASP A 130 2.97 10.08 -12.64
N ALA A 131 2.91 8.76 -12.53
CA ALA A 131 1.79 8.07 -11.87
C ALA A 131 1.64 8.54 -10.41
N HIS A 132 2.74 8.59 -9.65
CA HIS A 132 2.72 9.08 -8.26
C HIS A 132 2.34 10.57 -8.16
N ALA A 133 2.77 11.40 -9.12
CA ALA A 133 2.39 12.82 -9.15
C ALA A 133 0.89 13.01 -9.42
N VAL A 134 0.29 12.19 -10.29
CA VAL A 134 -1.15 12.21 -10.56
C VAL A 134 -1.94 11.80 -9.32
N GLU A 135 -1.53 10.74 -8.62
CA GLU A 135 -2.18 10.34 -7.36
C GLU A 135 -2.09 11.42 -6.29
N ALA A 136 -0.92 12.07 -6.15
CA ALA A 136 -0.76 13.20 -5.25
C ALA A 136 -1.70 14.36 -5.60
N ASP A 137 -1.87 14.69 -6.88
CA ASP A 137 -2.79 15.74 -7.35
C ASP A 137 -4.27 15.38 -7.08
N ILE A 138 -4.66 14.12 -7.27
CA ILE A 138 -6.00 13.62 -6.95
C ILE A 138 -6.29 13.82 -5.45
N HIS A 139 -5.36 13.41 -4.58
CA HIS A 139 -5.53 13.57 -3.14
C HIS A 139 -5.50 15.04 -2.70
N LEU A 140 -4.63 15.88 -3.27
CA LEU A 140 -4.62 17.32 -2.99
C LEU A 140 -5.94 18.00 -3.42
N SER A 141 -6.50 17.58 -4.56
CA SER A 141 -7.81 18.04 -5.03
C SER A 141 -8.92 17.64 -4.06
N ARG A 142 -8.94 16.38 -3.59
CA ARG A 142 -9.87 15.92 -2.54
C ARG A 142 -9.71 16.73 -1.25
N ALA A 143 -8.47 16.99 -0.81
CA ALA A 143 -8.19 17.78 0.39
C ALA A 143 -8.74 19.22 0.27
N THR A 144 -8.53 19.85 -0.87
CA THR A 144 -9.02 21.22 -1.14
C THR A 144 -10.55 21.26 -1.22
N SER A 145 -11.18 20.23 -1.81
CA SER A 145 -12.64 20.08 -1.86
C SER A 145 -13.23 19.84 -0.46
N ALA A 146 -12.61 18.98 0.35
CA ALA A 146 -13.01 18.76 1.73
C ALA A 146 -12.93 20.06 2.56
N LEU A 147 -11.83 20.82 2.39
CA LEU A 147 -11.64 22.11 3.07
C LEU A 147 -12.74 23.12 2.69
N SER A 148 -13.10 23.23 1.41
CA SER A 148 -14.16 24.14 0.97
C SER A 148 -15.53 23.75 1.54
N LYS A 149 -15.76 22.45 1.75
CA LYS A 149 -16.93 21.89 2.43
C LYS A 149 -16.84 21.96 3.96
N LYS A 150 -15.79 22.56 4.53
CA LYS A 150 -15.50 22.64 5.97
C LYS A 150 -15.35 21.27 6.65
N ASP A 151 -14.92 20.25 5.90
CA ASP A 151 -14.57 18.94 6.45
C ASP A 151 -13.07 18.90 6.71
N PHE A 152 -12.67 19.44 7.87
CA PHE A 152 -11.26 19.56 8.23
C PHE A 152 -10.58 18.21 8.43
N LEU A 153 -11.31 17.19 8.90
CA LEU A 153 -10.75 15.86 9.15
C LEU A 153 -10.42 15.15 7.83
N SER A 154 -11.36 15.14 6.87
CA SER A 154 -11.08 14.59 5.53
C SER A 154 -10.02 15.41 4.79
N ALA A 155 -10.04 16.74 4.94
CA ALA A 155 -9.04 17.60 4.33
C ALA A 155 -7.61 17.31 4.84
N HIS A 156 -7.46 17.11 6.16
CA HIS A 156 -6.19 16.67 6.74
C HIS A 156 -5.78 15.32 6.19
N LEU A 157 -6.66 14.31 6.27
CA LEU A 157 -6.38 12.96 5.78
C LEU A 157 -5.84 12.97 4.34
N PHE A 158 -6.56 13.62 3.42
CA PHE A 158 -6.18 13.64 2.02
C PHE A 158 -4.93 14.48 1.74
N ALA A 159 -4.68 15.55 2.50
CA ALA A 159 -3.45 16.30 2.36
C ALA A 159 -2.23 15.48 2.80
N SER A 160 -2.35 14.70 3.88
CA SER A 160 -1.32 13.76 4.32
C SER A 160 -1.05 12.67 3.28
N THR A 161 -2.11 12.08 2.70
CA THR A 161 -1.98 11.08 1.62
C THR A 161 -1.36 11.68 0.35
N ALA A 162 -1.61 12.96 0.04
CA ALA A 162 -0.97 13.63 -1.08
C ALA A 162 0.55 13.77 -0.88
N ILE A 163 0.99 14.13 0.33
CA ILE A 163 2.42 14.22 0.68
C ILE A 163 3.08 12.84 0.62
N GLU A 164 2.40 11.79 1.09
CA GLU A 164 2.93 10.42 0.98
C GLU A 164 3.16 9.99 -0.47
N ASN A 165 2.19 10.25 -1.35
CA ASN A 165 2.32 9.91 -2.76
C ASN A 165 3.44 10.69 -3.45
N ILE A 166 3.63 11.97 -3.13
CA ILE A 166 4.74 12.72 -3.72
C ILE A 166 6.11 12.24 -3.22
N LEU A 167 6.21 11.76 -1.98
CA LEU A 167 7.44 11.17 -1.45
C LEU A 167 7.90 9.93 -2.21
N LYS A 168 6.99 9.21 -2.89
CA LYS A 168 7.36 8.07 -3.75
C LYS A 168 8.27 8.48 -4.91
N ILE A 169 8.21 9.74 -5.37
CA ILE A 169 9.07 10.22 -6.47
C ILE A 169 10.57 10.11 -6.12
N PRO A 170 11.06 10.66 -4.99
CA PRO A 170 12.42 10.40 -4.52
C PRO A 170 12.80 8.92 -4.46
N LEU A 171 11.91 8.04 -3.98
CA LEU A 171 12.18 6.60 -3.92
C LEU A 171 12.42 6.03 -5.33
N GLU A 172 11.57 6.38 -6.29
CA GLU A 172 11.72 5.94 -7.69
C GLU A 172 13.02 6.41 -8.33
N ILE A 173 13.39 7.69 -8.13
CA ILE A 173 14.60 8.28 -8.72
C ILE A 173 15.87 7.67 -8.11
N THR A 174 15.80 7.27 -6.85
CA THR A 174 16.93 6.65 -6.14
C THR A 174 16.92 5.12 -6.22
N LEU A 175 15.92 4.55 -6.92
CA LEU A 175 15.66 3.11 -7.02
C LEU A 175 15.55 2.42 -5.66
N GLN A 176 15.04 3.13 -4.65
CA GLN A 176 14.69 2.55 -3.37
C GLN A 176 13.35 1.80 -3.51
N PRO A 177 13.22 0.60 -2.94
CA PRO A 177 11.98 -0.14 -3.03
C PRO A 177 10.87 0.58 -2.26
N ILE A 178 9.69 0.69 -2.86
CA ILE A 178 8.50 1.17 -2.16
C ILE A 178 7.95 -0.02 -1.37
N SER A 179 8.08 0.00 -0.05
CA SER A 179 7.57 -1.03 0.85
C SER A 179 6.90 -0.37 2.05
N ASN A 180 5.67 -0.76 2.35
CA ASN A 180 4.91 -0.21 3.49
C ASN A 180 5.59 -0.42 4.86
N SER A 181 6.54 -1.35 4.95
CA SER A 181 7.19 -1.71 6.22
C SER A 181 8.62 -1.22 6.36
N ARG A 182 9.11 -0.47 5.36
CA ARG A 182 10.39 0.23 5.32
C ARG A 182 10.25 1.60 4.63
N PHE A 183 9.05 2.15 4.58
CA PHE A 183 8.75 3.34 3.79
C PHE A 183 9.48 4.56 4.35
N ILE A 184 9.47 4.72 5.68
CA ILE A 184 10.09 5.88 6.35
C ILE A 184 11.61 5.83 6.15
N GLU A 185 12.22 4.67 6.40
CA GLU A 185 13.65 4.44 6.20
C GLU A 185 14.06 4.74 4.74
N ASN A 186 13.35 4.17 3.77
CA ASN A 186 13.66 4.34 2.35
C ASN A 186 13.42 5.78 1.88
N ALA A 187 12.38 6.45 2.38
CA ALA A 187 12.09 7.85 2.07
C ALA A 187 13.17 8.79 2.64
N GLU A 188 13.65 8.54 3.86
CA GLU A 188 14.74 9.31 4.47
C GLU A 188 16.02 9.20 3.61
N ILE A 189 16.43 7.97 3.30
CA ILE A 189 17.61 7.69 2.46
C ILE A 189 17.47 8.37 1.08
N ALA A 190 16.31 8.20 0.44
CA ALA A 190 16.06 8.75 -0.89
C ALA A 190 16.11 10.27 -0.90
N THR A 191 15.44 10.92 0.06
CA THR A 191 15.37 12.38 0.13
C THR A 191 16.70 12.99 0.57
N GLU A 192 17.47 12.33 1.44
CA GLU A 192 18.84 12.74 1.77
C GLU A 192 19.73 12.72 0.53
N LYS A 193 19.71 11.62 -0.24
CA LYS A 193 20.52 11.47 -1.45
C LYS A 193 20.22 12.52 -2.51
N LEU A 194 18.97 12.99 -2.60
CA LEU A 194 18.54 14.00 -3.57
C LEU A 194 18.58 15.44 -3.03
N GLY A 195 18.97 15.65 -1.77
CA GLY A 195 18.96 16.99 -1.16
C GLY A 195 17.53 17.53 -0.88
N LEU A 196 16.56 16.64 -0.70
CA LEU A 196 15.13 16.94 -0.52
C LEU A 196 14.63 16.70 0.91
N LYS A 197 15.52 16.76 1.91
CA LYS A 197 15.21 16.48 3.33
C LYS A 197 13.97 17.24 3.85
N GLU A 198 13.77 18.47 3.40
CA GLU A 198 12.61 19.30 3.78
C GLU A 198 11.26 18.61 3.50
N ILE A 199 11.14 17.89 2.37
CA ILE A 199 9.89 17.21 1.98
C ILE A 199 9.62 16.03 2.93
N PHE A 200 10.66 15.28 3.29
CA PHE A 200 10.57 14.20 4.27
C PHE A 200 10.22 14.75 5.67
N THR A 201 10.86 15.84 6.10
CA THR A 201 10.51 16.51 7.37
C THR A 201 9.06 16.98 7.37
N ASN A 202 8.57 17.58 6.28
CA ASN A 202 7.17 18.00 6.16
C ASN A 202 6.20 16.81 6.33
N TYR A 203 6.51 15.66 5.74
CA TYR A 203 5.73 14.44 5.89
C TYR A 203 5.71 13.94 7.35
N MET A 204 6.89 13.83 7.97
CA MET A 204 7.03 13.37 9.35
C MET A 204 6.25 14.26 10.33
N GLU A 205 6.37 15.59 10.20
CA GLU A 205 5.63 16.56 11.02
C GLU A 205 4.11 16.48 10.80
N THR A 206 3.68 16.34 9.54
CA THR A 206 2.25 16.36 9.20
C THR A 206 1.51 15.17 9.82
N LEU A 207 2.12 13.98 9.77
CA LEU A 207 1.56 12.79 10.39
C LEU A 207 1.98 12.61 11.87
N LYS A 208 2.73 13.55 12.44
CA LYS A 208 3.28 13.48 13.81
C LYS A 208 4.13 12.21 14.05
N LEU A 209 4.81 11.73 13.02
CA LEU A 209 5.64 10.53 13.07
C LEU A 209 6.99 10.79 13.75
N ASP A 210 7.45 12.04 13.73
CA ASP A 210 8.63 12.52 14.47
C ASP A 210 8.46 12.39 16.00
N MET A 211 7.23 12.46 16.48
CA MET A 211 6.86 12.27 17.88
C MET A 211 6.45 10.83 18.21
N ALA A 212 6.56 9.88 17.27
CA ALA A 212 6.14 8.52 17.50
C ALA A 212 7.04 7.81 18.51
N ASP A 213 6.44 7.32 19.59
CA ASP A 213 7.09 6.52 20.60
C ASP A 213 6.45 5.13 20.72
N ARG A 214 6.98 4.33 21.64
CA ARG A 214 6.48 2.99 21.92
C ARG A 214 5.01 3.00 22.36
N VAL A 215 4.62 3.95 23.20
CA VAL A 215 3.27 4.02 23.77
C VAL A 215 2.25 4.28 22.67
N LEU A 216 2.53 5.26 21.80
CA LEU A 216 1.69 5.57 20.66
C LEU A 216 1.58 4.37 19.71
N ALA A 217 2.69 3.71 19.39
CA ALA A 217 2.70 2.57 18.49
C ALA A 217 1.88 1.38 19.03
N GLU A 218 2.04 1.04 20.31
CA GLU A 218 1.27 -0.01 20.99
C GLU A 218 -0.22 0.35 21.09
N GLU A 219 -0.55 1.62 21.36
CA GLU A 219 -1.93 2.12 21.37
C GLU A 219 -2.59 2.03 19.99
N LYS A 220 -1.89 2.45 18.92
CA LYS A 220 -2.36 2.32 17.54
C LYS A 220 -2.61 0.87 17.18
N LEU A 221 -1.71 -0.05 17.54
CA LEU A 221 -1.90 -1.48 17.30
C LEU A 221 -3.12 -2.04 18.04
N LYS A 222 -3.37 -1.59 19.28
CA LYS A 222 -4.57 -1.97 20.05
C LYS A 222 -5.85 -1.43 19.41
N LEU A 223 -5.85 -0.17 18.98
CA LEU A 223 -6.98 0.44 18.29
C LEU A 223 -7.25 -0.24 16.94
N PHE A 224 -6.20 -0.54 16.18
CA PHE A 224 -6.31 -1.28 14.92
C PHE A 224 -7.02 -2.61 15.12
N LYS A 225 -6.66 -3.37 16.17
CA LYS A 225 -7.31 -4.64 16.52
C LYS A 225 -8.81 -4.46 16.76
N ALA A 226 -9.17 -3.52 17.63
CA ALA A 226 -10.57 -3.26 17.98
C ALA A 226 -11.40 -2.84 16.75
N LEU A 227 -10.87 -1.94 15.93
CA LEU A 227 -11.52 -1.47 14.70
C LEU A 227 -11.65 -2.60 13.68
N TRP A 228 -10.61 -3.42 13.50
CA TRP A 228 -10.66 -4.56 12.60
C TRP A 228 -11.73 -5.57 13.04
N ASP A 229 -11.81 -5.89 14.33
CA ASP A 229 -12.81 -6.84 14.86
C ASP A 229 -14.24 -6.34 14.62
N GLU A 230 -14.50 -5.06 14.88
CA GLU A 230 -15.80 -4.43 14.67
C GLU A 230 -16.19 -4.40 13.19
N MET A 231 -15.29 -3.94 12.32
CA MET A 231 -15.52 -3.89 10.88
C MET A 231 -15.67 -5.31 10.28
N SER A 232 -14.87 -6.28 10.74
CA SER A 232 -14.91 -7.69 10.32
C SER A 232 -16.26 -8.33 10.62
N HIS A 233 -16.89 -7.97 11.74
CA HIS A 233 -18.21 -8.46 12.09
C HIS A 233 -19.25 -8.06 11.04
N LEU A 234 -19.27 -6.79 10.63
CA LEU A 234 -20.19 -6.29 9.60
C LEU A 234 -19.92 -6.97 8.25
N VAL A 235 -18.65 -7.12 7.88
CA VAL A 235 -18.24 -7.76 6.63
C VAL A 235 -18.74 -9.20 6.55
N LYS A 236 -18.59 -9.97 7.64
CA LYS A 236 -19.10 -11.35 7.73
C LYS A 236 -20.62 -11.43 7.63
N GLN A 237 -21.34 -10.52 8.29
CA GLN A 237 -22.80 -10.47 8.23
C GLN A 237 -23.34 -10.16 6.84
N ASN A 238 -22.54 -9.50 5.99
CA ASN A 238 -22.96 -9.01 4.68
C ASN A 238 -22.25 -9.72 3.51
N ALA A 239 -21.83 -10.97 3.70
CA ALA A 239 -21.11 -11.75 2.68
C ALA A 239 -21.82 -11.78 1.31
N GLN A 240 -23.15 -11.92 1.29
CA GLN A 240 -23.92 -11.92 0.04
C GLN A 240 -23.87 -10.58 -0.71
N THR A 241 -23.83 -9.46 0.02
CA THR A 241 -23.68 -8.11 -0.56
C THR A 241 -22.31 -7.98 -1.21
N ILE A 242 -21.27 -8.51 -0.57
CA ILE A 242 -19.89 -8.50 -1.07
C ILE A 242 -19.77 -9.31 -2.36
N GLU A 243 -20.47 -10.45 -2.47
CA GLU A 243 -20.44 -11.26 -3.70
C GLU A 243 -20.94 -10.51 -4.93
N ARG A 244 -21.83 -9.53 -4.74
CA ARG A 244 -22.41 -8.69 -5.80
C ARG A 244 -21.64 -7.39 -6.03
N ALA A 245 -20.63 -7.10 -5.21
CA ALA A 245 -19.84 -5.89 -5.31
C ALA A 245 -18.98 -5.89 -6.59
N HIS A 246 -18.54 -4.70 -7.00
CA HIS A 246 -17.51 -4.58 -8.03
C HIS A 246 -16.26 -5.39 -7.63
N PHE A 247 -15.60 -6.01 -8.62
CA PHE A 247 -14.47 -6.94 -8.41
C PHE A 247 -13.44 -6.39 -7.41
N LYS A 248 -12.94 -5.17 -7.64
CA LYS A 248 -11.94 -4.51 -6.79
C LYS A 248 -12.36 -4.35 -5.33
N ILE A 249 -13.63 -4.02 -5.07
CA ILE A 249 -14.14 -3.88 -3.70
C ILE A 249 -14.29 -5.24 -3.05
N LYS A 250 -14.83 -6.23 -3.78
CA LYS A 250 -14.99 -7.60 -3.31
C LYS A 250 -13.66 -8.21 -2.89
N THR A 251 -12.64 -8.11 -3.74
CA THR A 251 -11.31 -8.69 -3.48
C THR A 251 -10.62 -7.96 -2.34
N SER A 252 -10.68 -6.62 -2.30
CA SER A 252 -10.12 -5.83 -1.19
C SER A 252 -10.77 -6.18 0.15
N LEU A 253 -12.10 -6.24 0.23
CA LEU A 253 -12.81 -6.62 1.45
C LEU A 253 -12.42 -8.04 1.91
N ARG A 254 -12.33 -9.00 0.98
CA ARG A 254 -11.90 -10.37 1.30
C ARG A 254 -10.46 -10.42 1.81
N TYR A 255 -9.57 -9.65 1.22
CA TYR A 255 -8.16 -9.59 1.62
C TYR A 255 -7.99 -8.98 3.01
N TYR A 256 -8.47 -7.75 3.20
CA TYR A 256 -8.26 -7.00 4.44
C TYR A 256 -9.01 -7.59 5.65
N PHE A 257 -10.18 -8.20 5.44
CA PHE A 257 -10.97 -8.82 6.52
C PHE A 257 -10.77 -10.33 6.65
N ASN A 258 -9.70 -10.86 6.04
CA ASN A 258 -9.20 -12.20 6.30
C ASN A 258 -8.55 -12.27 7.70
N PRO A 259 -8.92 -13.21 8.59
CA PRO A 259 -8.27 -13.37 9.89
C PRO A 259 -6.74 -13.56 9.83
N VAL A 260 -6.24 -14.19 8.76
CA VAL A 260 -4.80 -14.39 8.53
C VAL A 260 -4.11 -13.04 8.22
N PHE A 261 -4.78 -12.15 7.48
CA PHE A 261 -4.29 -10.79 7.23
C PHE A 261 -4.09 -10.03 8.54
N MET A 262 -5.08 -10.12 9.42
CA MET A 262 -5.02 -9.50 10.73
C MET A 262 -3.86 -10.04 11.57
N GLN A 263 -3.71 -11.35 11.64
CA GLN A 263 -2.60 -11.99 12.37
C GLN A 263 -1.24 -11.53 11.83
N GLY A 264 -1.07 -11.49 10.50
CA GLY A 264 0.16 -11.04 9.85
C GLY A 264 0.48 -9.58 10.15
N THR A 265 -0.53 -8.71 10.06
CA THR A 265 -0.39 -7.27 10.38
C THR A 265 0.04 -7.07 11.83
N VAL A 266 -0.55 -7.82 12.78
CA VAL A 266 -0.17 -7.76 14.20
C VAL A 266 1.26 -8.24 14.42
N LEU A 267 1.65 -9.38 13.84
CA LEU A 267 3.01 -9.92 13.97
C LEU A 267 4.05 -8.97 13.39
N ARG A 268 3.80 -8.45 12.18
CA ARG A 268 4.69 -7.52 11.50
C ARG A 268 4.85 -6.22 12.29
N THR A 269 3.74 -5.61 12.70
CA THR A 269 3.78 -4.36 13.49
C THR A 269 4.51 -4.57 14.81
N THR A 270 4.25 -5.68 15.51
CA THR A 270 4.94 -6.01 16.77
C THR A 270 6.45 -6.16 16.54
N SER A 271 6.87 -6.78 15.44
CA SER A 271 8.28 -6.88 15.07
C SER A 271 8.91 -5.51 14.84
N ILE A 272 8.21 -4.59 14.15
CA ILE A 272 8.71 -3.24 13.89
C ILE A 272 8.83 -2.43 15.20
N ILE A 273 7.85 -2.55 16.10
CA ILE A 273 7.89 -1.92 17.45
C ILE A 273 9.06 -2.47 18.26
N ASN A 274 9.28 -3.79 18.26
CA ASN A 274 10.38 -4.43 18.98
C ASN A 274 11.76 -4.01 18.43
N ALA A 275 11.83 -3.70 17.12
CA ALA A 275 13.01 -3.12 16.50
C ALA A 275 13.20 -1.62 16.80
N LYS A 276 12.31 -1.00 17.59
CA LYS A 276 12.29 0.42 17.96
C LYS A 276 12.02 1.38 16.79
N ASN A 277 11.49 0.89 15.67
CA ASN A 277 11.11 1.70 14.52
C ASN A 277 9.66 2.21 14.67
N PHE A 278 9.41 3.04 15.68
CA PHE A 278 8.05 3.43 16.05
C PHE A 278 7.32 4.20 14.96
N ALA A 279 7.98 5.17 14.32
CA ALA A 279 7.43 5.91 13.18
C ALA A 279 6.99 4.98 12.03
N GLU A 280 7.83 4.01 11.67
CA GLU A 280 7.54 3.00 10.65
C GLU A 280 6.32 2.14 11.04
N SER A 281 6.20 1.76 12.31
CA SER A 281 5.05 0.96 12.79
C SER A 281 3.73 1.74 12.71
N VAL A 282 3.75 3.04 13.03
CA VAL A 282 2.57 3.91 12.94
C VAL A 282 2.20 4.15 11.48
N HIS A 283 3.19 4.42 10.62
CA HIS A 283 2.99 4.55 9.17
C HIS A 283 2.37 3.27 8.57
N TYR A 284 2.98 2.11 8.84
CA TYR A 284 2.53 0.80 8.35
C TYR A 284 1.05 0.55 8.67
N LEU A 285 0.66 0.80 9.93
CA LEU A 285 -0.72 0.65 10.40
C LEU A 285 -1.68 1.68 9.78
N ASN A 286 -1.26 2.93 9.59
CA ASN A 286 -2.09 3.97 8.99
C ASN A 286 -2.41 3.64 7.52
N ASN A 287 -1.39 3.26 6.74
CA ASN A 287 -1.56 2.91 5.32
C ASN A 287 -2.38 1.62 5.15
N VAL A 288 -2.02 0.58 5.93
CA VAL A 288 -2.93 -0.36 6.58
C VAL A 288 -4.42 -0.07 6.45
N PHE A 289 -4.82 0.73 7.42
CA PHE A 289 -6.17 1.04 7.79
C PHE A 289 -6.89 1.95 6.80
N LEU A 290 -6.20 2.87 6.13
CA LEU A 290 -6.84 3.75 5.15
C LEU A 290 -7.48 2.94 4.02
N ASN A 291 -6.76 1.96 3.48
CA ASN A 291 -7.28 1.05 2.46
C ASN A 291 -8.47 0.23 2.99
N MET A 292 -8.41 -0.22 4.24
CA MET A 292 -9.54 -0.92 4.87
C MET A 292 -10.76 -0.01 4.99
N LEU A 293 -10.55 1.24 5.44
CA LEU A 293 -11.60 2.20 5.75
C LEU A 293 -12.38 2.60 4.50
N GLU A 294 -11.71 2.85 3.36
CA GLU A 294 -12.40 3.19 2.11
C GLU A 294 -13.33 2.06 1.64
N ASN A 295 -12.86 0.81 1.71
CA ASN A 295 -13.66 -0.36 1.34
C ASN A 295 -14.78 -0.63 2.36
N TYR A 296 -14.52 -0.42 3.65
CA TYR A 296 -15.52 -0.51 4.71
C TYR A 296 -16.62 0.54 4.55
N ALA A 297 -16.24 1.79 4.24
CA ALA A 297 -17.17 2.88 3.97
C ALA A 297 -18.13 2.53 2.84
N TRP A 298 -17.63 1.94 1.75
CA TRP A 298 -18.47 1.42 0.66
C TRP A 298 -19.50 0.39 1.16
N LEU A 299 -19.05 -0.62 1.90
CA LEU A 299 -19.96 -1.68 2.38
C LEU A 299 -21.03 -1.09 3.29
N LYS A 300 -20.62 -0.25 4.24
CA LYS A 300 -21.51 0.40 5.20
C LYS A 300 -22.52 1.30 4.47
N SER A 301 -22.11 2.00 3.42
CA SER A 301 -23.00 2.82 2.60
C SER A 301 -24.10 1.99 1.94
N VAL A 302 -23.76 0.82 1.42
CA VAL A 302 -24.73 -0.11 0.80
C VAL A 302 -25.70 -0.66 1.85
N VAL A 303 -25.20 -1.06 3.02
CA VAL A 303 -26.01 -1.61 4.12
C VAL A 303 -26.99 -0.56 4.65
N GLU A 304 -26.50 0.65 4.91
CA GLU A 304 -27.30 1.75 5.47
C GLU A 304 -28.11 2.50 4.39
N ARG A 305 -27.95 2.14 3.11
CA ARG A 305 -28.56 2.79 1.93
C ARG A 305 -28.29 4.30 1.90
N GLN A 306 -27.09 4.70 2.28
CA GLN A 306 -26.62 6.09 2.25
C GLN A 306 -25.56 6.24 1.17
N GLN A 307 -25.53 7.39 0.49
CA GLN A 307 -24.44 7.69 -0.44
C GLN A 307 -23.22 8.16 0.33
N VAL A 308 -22.03 7.73 -0.11
CA VAL A 308 -20.74 8.21 0.40
C VAL A 308 -20.16 9.21 -0.57
N ASP A 309 -19.81 10.38 -0.06
CA ASP A 309 -18.95 11.32 -0.76
C ASP A 309 -17.52 11.06 -0.30
N TYR A 310 -16.74 10.36 -1.14
CA TYR A 310 -15.35 10.03 -0.84
C TYR A 310 -14.45 11.28 -0.72
N THR A 311 -14.88 12.47 -1.17
CA THR A 311 -14.14 13.71 -0.89
C THR A 311 -14.32 14.17 0.55
N THR A 312 -15.36 13.72 1.24
CA THR A 312 -15.64 13.99 2.66
C THR A 312 -15.71 12.69 3.45
N LEU A 313 -14.77 11.76 3.21
CA LEU A 313 -14.78 10.40 3.74
C LEU A 313 -15.04 10.35 5.26
N ILE A 314 -14.35 11.17 6.05
CA ILE A 314 -14.48 11.14 7.51
C ILE A 314 -15.87 11.62 7.95
N ARG A 315 -16.40 12.69 7.34
CA ARG A 315 -17.79 13.11 7.58
C ARG A 315 -18.81 12.08 7.09
N SER A 316 -18.56 11.41 5.98
CA SER A 316 -19.41 10.31 5.52
C SER A 316 -19.40 9.16 6.53
N MET A 317 -18.24 8.81 7.08
CA MET A 317 -18.13 7.81 8.15
C MET A 317 -18.86 8.23 9.42
N GLU A 318 -18.79 9.50 9.82
CA GLU A 318 -19.58 10.02 10.96
C GLU A 318 -21.08 9.77 10.76
N ASN A 319 -21.58 9.95 9.54
CA ASN A 319 -22.98 9.72 9.21
C ASN A 319 -23.35 8.23 9.19
N LEU A 320 -22.48 7.40 8.66
CA LEU A 320 -22.66 5.95 8.58
C LEU A 320 -22.57 5.28 9.96
N GLU A 321 -21.79 5.84 10.88
CA GLU A 321 -21.57 5.35 12.24
C GLU A 321 -22.45 6.04 13.29
N LYS A 322 -23.55 6.70 12.87
CA LYS A 322 -24.50 7.35 13.80
C LYS A 322 -25.02 6.40 14.89
N THR A 323 -25.21 5.13 14.56
CA THR A 323 -25.68 4.09 15.48
C THR A 323 -24.56 3.47 16.32
N SER A 324 -23.29 3.71 15.95
CA SER A 324 -22.10 3.24 16.68
C SER A 324 -21.06 4.37 16.86
N PRO A 325 -21.37 5.45 17.61
CA PRO A 325 -20.49 6.63 17.70
C PRO A 325 -19.07 6.33 18.23
N ARG A 326 -18.93 5.27 19.03
CA ARG A 326 -17.63 4.81 19.56
C ARG A 326 -16.70 4.31 18.46
N ASN A 327 -17.25 3.69 17.42
CA ASN A 327 -16.48 3.23 16.26
C ASN A 327 -15.89 4.43 15.53
N TYR A 328 -16.73 5.42 15.18
CA TYR A 328 -16.30 6.67 14.57
C TYR A 328 -15.20 7.39 15.36
N GLN A 329 -15.40 7.55 16.67
CA GLN A 329 -14.37 8.16 17.53
C GLN A 329 -13.05 7.38 17.51
N SER A 330 -13.13 6.05 17.47
CA SER A 330 -11.96 5.18 17.36
C SER A 330 -11.26 5.34 16.01
N ILE A 331 -12.00 5.51 14.91
CA ILE A 331 -11.47 5.82 13.57
C ILE A 331 -10.71 7.16 13.58
N VAL A 332 -11.34 8.23 14.09
CA VAL A 332 -10.73 9.57 14.15
C VAL A 332 -9.47 9.57 15.01
N LYS A 333 -9.51 8.89 16.17
CA LYS A 333 -8.35 8.70 17.05
C LYS A 333 -7.25 7.88 16.38
N PHE A 334 -7.61 6.79 15.72
CA PHE A 334 -6.67 5.93 15.00
C PHE A 334 -6.00 6.67 13.85
N LEU A 335 -6.67 7.59 13.16
CA LEU A 335 -6.05 8.41 12.12
C LEU A 335 -5.31 9.64 12.69
N GLY A 336 -5.37 9.88 14.00
CA GLY A 336 -4.69 11.02 14.64
C GLY A 336 -5.34 12.37 14.34
N LEU A 337 -6.63 12.38 14.02
CA LEU A 337 -7.33 13.56 13.51
C LEU A 337 -8.00 14.42 14.60
N ASN A 338 -7.99 13.98 15.87
CA ASN A 338 -8.72 14.61 16.99
C ASN A 338 -8.44 16.11 17.21
N ASP A 339 -7.21 16.57 16.95
CA ASP A 339 -6.79 17.97 17.20
C ASP A 339 -6.76 18.83 15.93
N THR A 340 -7.53 18.46 14.91
CA THR A 340 -7.50 19.11 13.60
C THR A 340 -8.41 20.32 13.58
N ASP A 341 -7.85 21.49 13.30
CA ASP A 341 -8.57 22.75 13.10
C ASP A 341 -8.31 23.33 11.70
N GLU A 342 -9.10 24.32 11.31
CA GLU A 342 -9.02 24.95 9.99
C GLU A 342 -7.63 25.53 9.69
N ALA A 343 -6.97 26.16 10.67
CA ALA A 343 -5.68 26.80 10.49
C ALA A 343 -4.58 25.77 10.23
N LYS A 344 -4.55 24.69 11.00
CA LYS A 344 -3.65 23.55 10.81
C LYS A 344 -3.83 22.93 9.43
N VAL A 345 -5.08 22.66 9.04
CA VAL A 345 -5.39 22.04 7.74
C VAL A 345 -4.94 22.92 6.58
N LYS A 346 -5.21 24.23 6.62
CA LYS A 346 -4.74 25.16 5.60
C LYS A 346 -3.22 25.12 5.47
N LYS A 347 -2.49 25.12 6.60
CA LYS A 347 -1.03 25.01 6.61
C LYS A 347 -0.53 23.70 5.98
N ILE A 348 -1.18 22.58 6.27
CA ILE A 348 -0.82 21.27 5.71
C ILE A 348 -1.09 21.24 4.20
N ILE A 349 -2.25 21.73 3.74
CA ILE A 349 -2.56 21.82 2.31
C ILE A 349 -1.55 22.71 1.58
N GLU A 350 -1.16 23.84 2.17
CA GLU A 350 -0.11 24.68 1.57
C GLU A 350 1.24 23.99 1.51
N LYS A 351 1.64 23.25 2.55
CA LYS A 351 2.86 22.42 2.53
C LYS A 351 2.79 21.39 1.41
N ALA A 352 1.71 20.60 1.34
CA ALA A 352 1.51 19.60 0.30
C ALA A 352 1.59 20.21 -1.10
N LYS A 353 0.92 21.34 -1.32
CA LYS A 353 0.97 22.06 -2.60
C LYS A 353 2.39 22.52 -2.96
N ARG A 354 3.16 23.04 -2.00
CA ARG A 354 4.55 23.45 -2.23
C ARG A 354 5.43 22.25 -2.60
N ASP A 355 5.33 21.16 -1.85
CA ASP A 355 6.14 19.95 -2.06
C ASP A 355 5.83 19.32 -3.43
N ILE A 356 4.55 19.21 -3.79
CA ILE A 356 4.11 18.73 -5.10
C ILE A 356 4.64 19.62 -6.23
N VAL A 357 4.49 20.93 -6.14
CA VAL A 357 4.98 21.86 -7.18
C VAL A 357 6.50 21.79 -7.32
N LYS A 358 7.24 21.72 -6.21
CA LYS A 358 8.70 21.60 -6.20
C LYS A 358 9.14 20.33 -6.91
N LEU A 359 8.63 19.17 -6.47
CA LEU A 359 9.00 17.88 -7.07
C LEU A 359 8.60 17.81 -8.54
N ARG A 360 7.42 18.28 -8.95
CA ARG A 360 7.02 18.29 -10.36
C ARG A 360 7.99 19.09 -11.25
N ARG A 361 8.51 20.21 -10.76
CA ARG A 361 9.47 21.05 -11.51
C ARG A 361 10.84 20.40 -11.60
N GLU A 362 11.31 19.82 -10.50
CA GLU A 362 12.67 19.28 -10.39
C GLU A 362 12.79 17.85 -10.94
N LYS A 363 11.70 17.07 -10.98
CA LYS A 363 11.66 15.64 -11.33
C LYS A 363 12.49 15.29 -12.56
N LYS A 364 12.28 15.97 -13.69
CA LYS A 364 12.99 15.68 -14.95
C LYS A 364 14.50 15.90 -14.82
N HIS A 365 14.90 16.96 -14.12
CA HIS A 365 16.31 17.23 -13.87
C HIS A 365 16.92 16.21 -12.91
N LEU A 366 16.19 15.84 -11.85
CA LEU A 366 16.62 14.83 -10.89
C LEU A 366 16.81 13.46 -11.54
N ILE A 367 15.88 13.02 -12.40
CA ILE A 367 15.99 11.79 -13.18
C ILE A 367 17.24 11.84 -14.04
N LYS A 368 17.41 12.87 -14.87
CA LYS A 368 18.57 13.01 -15.77
C LYS A 368 19.91 12.99 -15.03
N THR A 369 19.94 13.50 -13.80
CA THR A 369 21.16 13.61 -13.00
C THR A 369 21.51 12.32 -12.26
N HIS A 370 20.51 11.57 -11.78
CA HIS A 370 20.71 10.44 -10.86
C HIS A 370 20.47 9.07 -11.50
N ILE A 371 19.75 9.02 -12.62
CA ILE A 371 19.55 7.81 -13.40
C ILE A 371 20.54 7.82 -14.56
N LYS A 372 21.43 6.81 -14.59
CA LYS A 372 22.37 6.63 -15.69
C LYS A 372 21.62 6.12 -16.91
N SER A 373 21.80 6.81 -18.04
CA SER A 373 21.37 6.38 -19.38
C SER A 373 22.10 5.12 -19.83
#